data_AF-A0A4V5ZYA1-F1
#
_entry.id   AF-A0A4V5ZYA1-F1
#
_cell.length_a   1.000
_cell.length_b   1.000
_cell.length_c   1.000
_cell.angle_alpha   90.00
_cell.angle_beta   90.00
_cell.angle_gamma   90.00
#
_symmetry.space_group_name_H-M   'P 1'
#
loop_
_entity.id
_entity.type
_entity.pdbx_description
1 polymer ?
#
loop_
_entity_poly.entity_id
_entity_poly.type
_entity_poly.pdbx_seq_one_letter_code
_entity_poly.pdbx_strand_id
1 'polypeptide(L)'
;MFSSSLTVVCGNICIVIDRLLAIDQPIKYCQTYKKIWLSTSTLFTNLIFLAAIAIYHISFNLDNEEIYSKAISGLYVFKSLACGVNVVCTIFFMFKLRDFLKNHRGAACNSNLRTVSHYIKTSKLVNGYFRLIR
;
A
#
# COMPACT_ATOMS: atom_id res chain seq x y z
N MET A 1 24.96 2.87 6.00
CA MET A 1 23.83 3.78 5.65
C MET A 1 23.20 3.46 4.30
N PHE A 2 23.96 3.05 3.28
CA PHE A 2 23.42 2.86 1.93
C PHE A 2 22.40 1.72 1.83
N SER A 3 22.73 0.53 2.33
CA SER A 3 21.87 -0.66 2.28
C SER A 3 20.54 -0.47 3.04
N SER A 4 20.58 0.09 4.25
CA SER A 4 19.38 0.31 5.06
C SER A 4 18.37 1.24 4.40
N SER A 5 18.84 2.33 3.79
CA SER A 5 17.95 3.26 3.06
C SER A 5 17.32 2.65 1.81
N LEU A 6 18.03 1.77 1.09
CA LEU A 6 17.49 1.06 -0.08
C LEU A 6 16.40 0.06 0.35
N THR A 7 16.65 -0.68 1.43
CA THR A 7 15.67 -1.61 2.00
C THR A 7 14.39 -0.90 2.45
N VAL A 8 14.52 0.29 3.06
CA VAL A 8 13.34 1.11 3.44
C VAL A 8 12.55 1.54 2.21
N VAL A 9 13.21 2.01 1.15
CA VAL A 9 12.54 2.42 -0.10
C VAL A 9 11.83 1.24 -0.76
N CYS A 10 12.49 0.08 -0.88
CA CYS A 10 11.88 -1.13 -1.41
C CYS A 10 10.71 -1.62 -0.54
N GLY A 11 10.85 -1.55 0.78
CA GLY A 11 9.79 -1.87 1.73
C GLY A 11 8.56 -0.97 1.55
N ASN A 12 8.77 0.34 1.35
CA ASN A 12 7.69 1.28 1.07
C ASN A 12 6.94 0.94 -0.23
N ILE A 13 7.65 0.58 -1.30
CA ILE A 13 7.03 0.12 -2.55
C ILE A 13 6.17 -1.13 -2.30
N CYS A 14 6.70 -2.11 -1.55
CA CYS A 14 5.96 -3.33 -1.21
C CYS A 14 4.69 -3.04 -0.40
N ILE A 15 4.76 -2.09 0.55
CA ILE A 15 3.59 -1.65 1.34
C ILE A 15 2.57 -0.96 0.43
N VAL A 16 3.00 -0.11 -0.48
CA VAL A 16 2.09 0.57 -1.42
C VAL A 16 1.33 -0.45 -2.28
N ILE A 17 2.02 -1.44 -2.83
CA ILE A 17 1.41 -2.50 -3.63
C ILE A 17 0.46 -3.37 -2.78
N ASP A 18 0.87 -3.71 -1.56
CA ASP A 18 0.04 -4.44 -0.59
C ASP A 18 -1.32 -3.75 -0.38
N ARG A 19 -1.26 -2.43 -0.15
CA ARG A 19 -2.46 -1.62 0.09
C ARG A 19 -3.31 -1.45 -1.17
N LEU A 20 -2.70 -1.36 -2.35
CA LEU A 20 -3.43 -1.37 -3.62
C LEU A 20 -4.18 -2.70 -3.82
N LEU A 21 -3.54 -3.84 -3.56
CA LEU A 21 -4.17 -5.16 -3.64
C LEU A 21 -5.32 -5.31 -2.65
N ALA A 22 -5.17 -4.77 -1.43
CA ALA A 22 -6.22 -4.77 -0.42
C ALA A 22 -7.43 -3.92 -0.84
N ILE A 23 -7.22 -2.81 -1.53
CA ILE A 23 -8.29 -1.94 -2.05
C ILE A 23 -9.02 -2.59 -3.23
N ASP A 24 -8.28 -3.21 -4.16
CA ASP A 24 -8.85 -3.79 -5.38
C ASP A 24 -9.59 -5.11 -5.11
N GLN A 25 -9.08 -5.95 -4.19
CA GLN A 25 -9.62 -7.29 -3.93
C GLN A 25 -9.68 -7.62 -2.42
N PRO A 26 -10.52 -6.93 -1.63
CA PRO A 26 -10.51 -7.02 -0.17
C PRO A 26 -10.78 -8.44 0.37
N ILE A 27 -11.69 -9.19 -0.25
CA ILE A 27 -12.08 -10.54 0.21
C ILE A 27 -10.93 -11.54 0.01
N LYS A 28 -10.37 -11.59 -1.21
CA LYS A 28 -9.25 -12.50 -1.52
C LYS A 28 -7.98 -12.09 -0.77
N TYR A 29 -7.79 -10.79 -0.55
CA TYR A 29 -6.65 -10.26 0.20
C TYR A 29 -6.66 -10.75 1.66
N CYS A 30 -7.81 -10.69 2.33
CA CYS A 30 -7.96 -11.12 3.71
C CYS A 30 -7.78 -12.64 3.89
N GLN A 31 -8.16 -13.44 2.88
CA GLN A 31 -8.14 -14.90 2.97
C GLN A 31 -6.79 -15.52 2.59
N THR A 32 -6.10 -14.98 1.59
CA THR A 32 -4.95 -15.69 0.98
C THR A 32 -3.75 -14.78 0.73
N TYR A 33 -3.98 -13.58 0.15
CA TYR A 33 -2.85 -12.77 -0.31
C TYR A 33 -2.05 -12.12 0.83
N LYS A 34 -2.65 -11.82 1.99
CA LYS A 34 -1.93 -11.17 3.09
C LYS A 34 -0.68 -11.94 3.55
N LYS A 35 -0.79 -13.26 3.74
CA LYS A 35 0.33 -14.09 4.24
C LYS A 35 1.40 -14.33 3.17
N ILE A 36 0.95 -14.57 1.94
CA ILE A 36 1.84 -14.77 0.77
C ILE A 36 2.60 -13.48 0.46
N TRP A 37 1.91 -12.34 0.48
CA TRP A 37 2.50 -11.03 0.20
C TRP A 37 3.51 -10.61 1.27
N LEU A 38 3.20 -10.84 2.55
CA LEU A 38 4.15 -10.59 3.63
C LEU A 38 5.42 -11.43 3.48
N SER A 39 5.29 -12.72 3.14
CA SER A 39 6.43 -13.61 2.94
C SER A 39 7.27 -13.20 1.72
N THR A 40 6.63 -12.92 0.58
CA THR A 40 7.31 -12.50 -0.65
C THR A 40 7.99 -11.15 -0.53
N SER A 41 7.36 -10.16 0.10
CA SER A 41 7.98 -8.85 0.36
C SER A 41 9.18 -8.97 1.31
N THR A 42 9.07 -9.78 2.38
CA THR A 42 10.18 -10.03 3.31
C THR A 42 11.37 -10.70 2.61
N LEU A 43 11.10 -11.74 1.81
CA LEU A 43 12.14 -12.42 1.01
C LEU A 43 12.81 -11.47 0.03
N PHE A 44 12.04 -10.65 -0.67
CA PHE A 44 12.56 -9.66 -1.61
C PHE A 44 13.46 -8.62 -0.92
N THR A 45 13.03 -8.08 0.22
CA THR A 45 13.85 -7.12 0.98
C THR A 45 15.14 -7.73 1.50
N ASN A 46 15.11 -8.99 1.94
CA ASN A 46 16.30 -9.71 2.42
C ASN A 46 17.28 -9.99 1.28
N LEU A 47 16.78 -10.39 0.10
CA LEU A 47 17.62 -10.61 -1.08
C LEU A 47 18.33 -9.33 -1.53
N ILE A 48 17.63 -8.19 -1.55
CA ILE A 48 18.24 -6.90 -1.88
C ILE A 48 19.30 -6.50 -0.85
N PHE A 49 19.03 -6.74 0.43
CA PHE A 49 19.99 -6.45 1.50
C PHE A 49 21.24 -7.32 1.38
N LEU A 50 21.08 -8.62 1.13
CA LEU A 50 22.18 -9.56 0.89
C LEU A 50 22.99 -9.18 -0.36
N ALA A 51 22.33 -8.83 -1.47
CA ALA A 51 22.99 -8.39 -2.69
C ALA A 51 23.82 -7.12 -2.46
N ALA A 52 23.28 -6.15 -1.72
CA ALA A 52 24.00 -4.93 -1.38
C ALA A 52 25.24 -5.23 -0.51
N ILE A 53 25.14 -6.14 0.45
CA ILE A 53 26.26 -6.59 1.29
C ILE A 53 27.32 -7.31 0.43
N ALA A 54 26.89 -8.22 -0.46
CA ALA A 54 27.79 -8.96 -1.32
C ALA A 54 28.57 -8.04 -2.25
N ILE A 55 27.91 -7.05 -2.88
CA ILE A 55 28.59 -6.05 -3.73
C ILE A 55 29.60 -5.25 -2.90
N TYR A 56 29.25 -4.85 -1.67
CA TYR A 56 30.19 -4.14 -0.78
C TYR A 56 31.42 -4.99 -0.43
N HIS A 57 31.23 -6.26 -0.06
CA HIS A 57 32.34 -7.15 0.30
C HIS A 57 33.23 -7.51 -0.90
N ILE A 58 32.65 -7.81 -2.05
CA ILE A 58 33.40 -8.10 -3.28
C ILE A 58 34.20 -6.87 -3.69
N SER A 59 33.58 -5.68 -3.68
CA SER A 59 34.25 -4.45 -4.11
C SER A 59 35.36 -4.01 -3.15
N PHE A 60 35.26 -4.35 -1.85
CA PHE A 60 36.30 -4.06 -0.87
C PHE A 60 37.51 -5.00 -1.01
N ASN A 61 37.29 -6.26 -1.36
CA ASN A 61 38.37 -7.24 -1.52
C ASN A 61 39.15 -7.12 -2.83
N LEU A 62 38.66 -6.37 -3.82
CA LEU A 62 39.33 -6.25 -5.11
C LEU A 62 40.50 -5.24 -5.13
N ASP A 63 40.68 -4.44 -4.07
CA ASP A 63 41.75 -3.42 -3.91
C ASP A 63 41.98 -2.55 -5.17
N ASN A 64 40.92 -2.35 -5.94
CA ASN A 64 40.93 -1.69 -7.23
C ASN A 64 39.96 -0.51 -7.19
N GLU A 65 40.50 0.68 -6.94
CA GLU A 65 39.74 1.90 -6.64
C GLU A 65 38.73 2.26 -7.75
N GLU A 66 39.07 1.98 -9.01
CA GLU A 66 38.20 2.24 -10.15
C GLU A 66 36.95 1.33 -10.16
N ILE A 67 37.11 0.06 -9.79
CA ILE A 67 36.01 -0.92 -9.72
C ILE A 67 35.10 -0.59 -8.54
N TYR A 68 35.69 -0.24 -7.40
CA TYR A 68 34.97 0.18 -6.21
C TYR A 68 34.10 1.42 -6.48
N SER A 69 34.68 2.44 -7.12
CA SER A 69 33.99 3.67 -7.50
C SER A 69 32.82 3.40 -8.47
N LYS A 70 33.04 2.58 -9.51
CA LYS A 70 31.97 2.20 -10.46
C LYS A 70 30.84 1.41 -9.81
N ALA A 71 31.16 0.43 -8.95
CA ALA A 71 30.17 -0.38 -8.24
C ALA A 71 29.30 0.47 -7.30
N ILE A 72 29.93 1.39 -6.55
CA ILE A 72 29.21 2.32 -5.67
C ILE A 72 28.35 3.29 -6.48
N SER A 73 28.90 3.88 -7.55
CA SER A 73 28.13 4.77 -8.42
C SER A 73 26.90 4.06 -9.02
N GLY A 74 27.07 2.81 -9.46
CA GLY A 74 25.96 1.98 -9.95
C GLY A 74 24.88 1.74 -8.88
N LEU A 75 25.30 1.44 -7.65
CA LEU A 75 24.40 1.33 -6.50
C LEU A 75 23.64 2.64 -6.25
N TYR A 76 24.31 3.80 -6.28
CA TYR A 76 23.70 5.12 -6.11
C TYR A 76 22.65 5.43 -7.19
N VAL A 77 22.94 5.11 -8.45
CA VAL A 77 21.98 5.25 -9.56
C VAL A 77 20.77 4.37 -9.33
N PHE A 78 20.98 3.10 -8.98
CA PHE A 78 19.89 2.16 -8.68
C PHE A 78 19.01 2.65 -7.53
N LYS A 79 19.62 3.14 -6.45
CA LYS A 79 18.88 3.72 -5.31
C LYS A 79 18.07 4.95 -5.71
N SER A 80 18.61 5.81 -6.57
CA SER A 80 17.91 7.00 -7.05
C SER A 80 16.71 6.63 -7.91
N LEU A 81 16.85 5.62 -8.78
CA LEU A 81 15.75 5.05 -9.56
C LEU A 81 14.68 4.43 -8.67
N ALA A 82 15.07 3.60 -7.69
CA ALA A 82 14.15 3.00 -6.73
C ALA A 82 13.38 4.06 -5.93
N CYS A 83 14.05 5.16 -5.55
CA CYS A 83 13.42 6.29 -4.88
C CYS A 83 12.38 6.98 -5.78
N GLY A 84 12.73 7.23 -7.04
CA GLY A 84 11.80 7.81 -8.03
C GLY A 84 10.55 6.95 -8.22
N VAL A 85 10.73 5.64 -8.37
CA VAL A 85 9.61 4.68 -8.47
C VAL A 85 8.77 4.70 -7.20
N ASN A 86 9.39 4.74 -6.01
CA ASN A 86 8.67 4.80 -4.74
C ASN A 86 7.78 6.05 -4.63
N VAL A 87 8.29 7.21 -5.05
CA VAL A 87 7.50 8.46 -5.07
C VAL A 87 6.30 8.31 -6.01
N VAL A 88 6.51 7.82 -7.23
CA VAL A 88 5.44 7.62 -8.21
C VAL A 88 4.37 6.65 -7.70
N CYS A 89 4.79 5.50 -7.16
CA CYS A 89 3.89 4.52 -6.56
C CYS A 89 3.09 5.13 -5.40
N THR A 90 3.74 5.90 -4.53
CA THR A 90 3.10 6.53 -3.36
C THR A 90 2.04 7.55 -3.80
N ILE A 91 2.36 8.39 -4.80
CA ILE A 91 1.41 9.35 -5.37
C ILE A 91 0.20 8.61 -5.96
N PHE A 92 0.44 7.58 -6.78
CA PHE A 92 -0.62 6.78 -7.37
C PHE A 92 -1.52 6.13 -6.30
N PHE A 93 -0.91 5.59 -5.24
CA PHE A 93 -1.65 5.04 -4.10
C PHE A 93 -2.49 6.09 -3.39
N MET A 94 -1.97 7.29 -3.14
CA MET A 94 -2.75 8.37 -2.53
C MET A 94 -3.96 8.76 -3.38
N PHE A 95 -3.82 8.78 -4.72
CA PHE A 95 -4.96 9.02 -5.62
C PHE A 95 -6.01 7.90 -5.51
N LYS A 96 -5.61 6.62 -5.64
CA LYS A 96 -6.54 5.48 -5.49
C LYS A 96 -7.20 5.45 -4.11
N LEU A 97 -6.45 5.75 -3.04
CA LEU A 97 -6.97 5.81 -1.68
C LEU A 97 -8.00 6.94 -1.52
N ARG A 98 -7.74 8.11 -2.12
CA ARG A 98 -8.67 9.24 -2.10
C ARG A 98 -9.98 8.91 -2.81
N ASP A 99 -9.92 8.25 -3.97
CA ASP A 99 -11.10 7.82 -4.70
C ASP A 99 -11.87 6.71 -3.97
N PHE A 100 -11.16 5.74 -3.39
CA PHE A 100 -11.78 4.72 -2.55
C PHE A 100 -12.52 5.33 -1.34
N LEU A 101 -11.86 6.25 -0.62
CA LEU A 101 -12.47 6.95 0.52
C LEU A 101 -13.67 7.80 0.13
N LYS A 102 -13.63 8.47 -1.04
CA LYS A 102 -14.78 9.21 -1.58
C LYS A 102 -15.96 8.26 -1.87
N ASN A 103 -15.70 7.14 -2.53
CA ASN A 103 -16.74 6.17 -2.89
C ASN A 103 -17.33 5.45 -1.67
N HIS A 104 -16.50 5.10 -0.67
CA HIS A 104 -16.99 4.50 0.57
C HIS A 104 -17.72 5.50 1.47
N ARG A 105 -17.29 6.76 1.56
CA ARG A 105 -18.06 7.82 2.24
C ARG A 105 -19.42 8.04 1.58
N GLY A 106 -19.47 8.04 0.25
CA GLY A 106 -20.73 8.11 -0.51
C GLY A 106 -21.66 6.92 -0.20
N ALA A 107 -21.12 5.70 -0.15
CA ALA A 107 -21.88 4.50 0.15
C ALA A 107 -22.43 4.48 1.60
N ALA A 108 -21.60 4.86 2.58
CA ALA A 108 -22.01 4.94 3.99
C ALA A 108 -23.05 6.04 4.26
N CYS A 109 -22.94 7.17 3.54
CA CYS A 109 -23.93 8.25 3.64
C CYS A 109 -25.27 7.81 3.04
N ASN A 110 -25.26 7.06 1.92
CA ASN A 110 -26.46 6.56 1.26
C ASN A 110 -27.16 5.44 2.06
N SER A 111 -26.41 4.54 2.72
CA SER A 111 -26.99 3.55 3.63
C SER A 111 -27.67 4.22 4.84
N ASN A 112 -27.05 5.25 5.42
CA ASN A 112 -27.64 5.99 6.54
C ASN A 112 -28.89 6.77 6.12
N LEU A 113 -28.89 7.39 4.93
CA LEU A 113 -30.08 8.04 4.37
C LEU A 113 -31.20 7.03 4.09
N ARG A 114 -30.88 5.83 3.61
CA ARG A 114 -31.87 4.77 3.37
C ARG A 114 -32.49 4.25 4.68
N THR A 115 -31.68 4.08 5.72
CA THR A 115 -32.16 3.70 7.06
C THR A 115 -33.04 4.78 7.67
N VAL A 116 -32.61 6.05 7.63
CA VAL A 116 -33.41 7.19 8.10
C VAL A 116 -34.73 7.31 7.34
N SER A 117 -34.70 7.16 6.01
CA SER A 117 -35.92 7.17 5.18
C SER A 117 -36.88 6.05 5.56
N HIS A 118 -36.37 4.86 5.90
CA HIS A 118 -37.17 3.73 6.35
C HIS A 118 -37.84 4.00 7.70
N TYR A 119 -37.11 4.58 8.66
CA TYR A 119 -37.66 4.99 9.97
C TYR A 119 -38.70 6.11 9.87
N ILE A 120 -38.53 7.07 8.96
CA ILE A 120 -39.52 8.13 8.72
C ILE A 120 -40.80 7.54 8.10
N LYS A 121 -40.67 6.54 7.22
CA LYS A 121 -41.82 5.89 6.60
C LYS A 121 -42.62 5.04 7.60
N THR A 122 -41.94 4.29 8.47
CA THR A 122 -42.60 3.49 9.53
C THR A 122 -43.22 4.37 10.62
N SER A 123 -42.56 5.46 11.03
CA SER A 123 -43.14 6.39 12.01
C SER A 123 -44.38 7.13 11.48
N LYS A 124 -44.41 7.51 10.19
CA LYS A 124 -45.61 8.06 9.55
C LYS A 124 -46.76 7.05 9.46
N LEU A 125 -46.47 5.78 9.20
CA LEU A 125 -47.47 4.71 9.22
C LEU A 125 -48.06 4.53 10.62
N VAL A 126 -47.21 4.45 11.65
CA VAL A 126 -47.65 4.29 13.05
C VAL A 126 -48.52 5.47 13.52
N ASN A 127 -48.16 6.71 13.16
CA ASN A 127 -48.98 7.89 13.46
C ASN A 127 -50.30 7.93 12.66
N GLY A 128 -50.33 7.36 11.45
CA GLY A 128 -51.55 7.22 10.66
C GLY A 128 -52.53 6.22 11.28
N TYR A 129 -52.04 5.08 11.77
CA TYR A 129 -52.87 4.08 12.46
C TYR A 129 -53.44 4.61 13.79
N PHE A 130 -52.67 5.40 14.55
CA PHE A 130 -53.15 6.00 15.80
C PHE A 130 -54.26 7.06 15.61
N ARG A 131 -54.33 7.69 14.42
CA ARG A 131 -55.42 8.63 14.08
C ARG A 131 -56.70 7.95 13.59
N LEU A 132 -56.64 6.68 13.17
CA LEU A 132 -57.79 5.90 12.71
C LEU A 132 -58.50 5.13 13.84
N ILE A 133 -57.87 5.04 15.02
CA ILE A 133 -58.37 4.31 16.20
C ILE A 133 -59.00 5.28 17.24
N ARG A 134 -58.97 6.59 16.98
CA ARG A 134 -59.66 7.62 17.77
C ARG A 134 -60.85 8.17 17.00
#